data_AF-A0A2J5P9M1-F1
#
_entry.id   AF-A0A2J5P9M1-F1
#
_cell.length_a   1.000
_cell.length_b   1.000
_cell.length_c   1.000
_cell.angle_alpha   90.00
_cell.angle_beta   90.00
_cell.angle_gamma   90.00
#
_symmetry.space_group_name_H-M   'P 1'
#
loop_
_entity.id
_entity.type
_entity.pdbx_description
1 polymer ?
#
loop_
_entity_poly.entity_id
_entity_poly.type
_entity_poly.pdbx_seq_one_letter_code
_entity_poly.pdbx_strand_id
1 'polypeptide(L)'
;MSRSLRHSVISLFIVLAWGSGWLMLWTLGFYLTHNGQQAALFLPHGVYLALLILLSRRYWPALVLPPVLMLLWLHGEQLLNGYILLAAPLIGLLPAGLAQQFWHRFPLYWQRLTLLLATVTASALLNTALLSPFVKSPAMMLGLASFTGGVLLTPFVYLIFEFLRQQHRYHLLGLD
;
A
#
# COMPACT_ATOMS: atom_id res chain seq x y z
N MET A 1 -16.60 -0.66 -26.62
CA MET A 1 -16.25 -1.39 -25.37
C MET A 1 -17.22 -0.99 -24.27
N SER A 2 -17.96 -1.92 -23.65
CA SER A 2 -18.87 -1.56 -22.56
C SER A 2 -18.07 -1.03 -21.35
N ARG A 3 -18.65 -0.07 -20.61
CA ARG A 3 -17.99 0.51 -19.42
C ARG A 3 -17.66 -0.56 -18.35
N SER A 4 -18.38 -1.67 -18.32
CA SER A 4 -18.11 -2.81 -17.42
C SER A 4 -16.90 -3.62 -17.86
N LEU A 5 -16.78 -3.97 -19.14
CA LEU A 5 -15.62 -4.69 -19.69
C LEU A 5 -14.32 -3.93 -19.47
N ARG A 6 -14.32 -2.61 -19.71
CA ARG A 6 -13.13 -1.78 -19.46
C ARG A 6 -12.72 -1.79 -17.99
N HIS A 7 -13.69 -1.75 -17.06
CA HIS A 7 -13.39 -1.87 -15.63
C HIS A 7 -12.83 -3.23 -15.27
N SER A 8 -13.41 -4.32 -15.79
CA SER A 8 -12.93 -5.68 -15.52
C SER A 8 -11.50 -5.88 -16.02
N VAL A 9 -11.19 -5.42 -17.24
CA VAL A 9 -9.83 -5.54 -17.81
C VAL A 9 -8.82 -4.72 -17.01
N ILE A 10 -9.15 -3.47 -16.64
CA ILE A 10 -8.27 -2.63 -15.82
C ILE A 10 -8.09 -3.24 -14.42
N SER A 11 -9.16 -3.74 -13.81
CA SER A 11 -9.10 -4.40 -12.51
C SER A 11 -8.24 -5.66 -12.55
N LEU A 12 -8.36 -6.48 -13.60
CA LEU A 12 -7.54 -7.67 -13.79
C LEU A 12 -6.06 -7.30 -13.95
N PHE A 13 -5.78 -6.26 -14.75
CA PHE A 13 -4.42 -5.75 -14.93
C PHE A 13 -3.82 -5.27 -13.60
N ILE A 14 -4.59 -4.50 -12.81
CA ILE A 14 -4.17 -4.07 -11.47
C ILE A 14 -3.90 -5.28 -10.58
N VAL A 15 -4.79 -6.27 -10.53
CA VAL A 15 -4.61 -7.47 -9.70
C VAL A 15 -3.34 -8.22 -10.06
N LEU A 16 -3.05 -8.40 -11.35
CA LEU A 16 -1.86 -9.11 -11.83
C LEU A 16 -0.57 -8.32 -11.58
N ALA A 17 -0.54 -7.04 -11.94
CA ALA A 17 0.63 -6.19 -11.78
C ALA A 17 0.94 -5.92 -10.30
N TRP A 18 -0.10 -5.66 -9.50
CA TRP A 18 0.05 -5.44 -8.07
C TRP A 18 0.33 -6.72 -7.31
N GLY A 19 -0.28 -7.85 -7.69
CA GLY A 19 -0.01 -9.14 -7.05
C GLY A 19 1.45 -9.59 -7.19
N SER A 20 2.01 -9.49 -8.41
CA SER A 20 3.43 -9.78 -8.64
C SER A 20 4.35 -8.76 -7.97
N GLY A 21 4.01 -7.47 -8.05
CA GLY A 21 4.75 -6.40 -7.37
C GLY A 21 4.76 -6.56 -5.85
N TRP A 22 3.65 -6.98 -5.26
CA TRP A 22 3.54 -7.25 -3.82
C TRP A 22 4.45 -8.40 -3.41
N LEU A 23 4.46 -9.52 -4.15
CA LEU A 23 5.36 -10.65 -3.88
C LEU A 23 6.84 -10.26 -4.01
N MET A 24 7.19 -9.47 -5.02
CA MET A 24 8.55 -8.97 -5.20
C MET A 24 8.99 -8.10 -4.01
N LEU A 25 8.14 -7.15 -3.60
CA LEU A 25 8.41 -6.29 -2.44
C LEU A 25 8.47 -7.08 -1.14
N TRP A 26 7.62 -8.10 -0.99
CA TRP A 26 7.64 -8.98 0.16
C TRP A 26 8.94 -9.78 0.22
N THR A 27 9.40 -10.33 -0.90
CA THR A 27 10.65 -11.11 -0.99
C THR A 27 11.85 -10.24 -0.63
N LEU A 28 11.91 -9.00 -1.13
CA LEU A 28 12.95 -8.03 -0.74
C LEU A 28 12.86 -7.68 0.75
N GLY A 29 11.65 -7.46 1.27
CA GLY A 29 11.43 -7.22 2.70
C GLY A 29 11.86 -8.40 3.57
N PHE A 30 11.63 -9.63 3.11
CA PHE A 30 12.01 -10.85 3.80
C PHE A 30 13.52 -11.01 3.85
N TYR A 31 14.21 -10.73 2.74
CA TYR A 31 15.67 -10.71 2.70
C TYR A 31 16.29 -9.70 3.67
N LEU A 32 15.66 -8.53 3.84
CA LEU A 32 16.16 -7.49 4.74
C LEU A 32 15.85 -7.74 6.22
N THR A 33 14.66 -8.26 6.53
CA THR A 33 14.17 -8.37 7.92
C THR A 33 14.28 -9.76 8.52
N HIS A 34 14.54 -10.79 7.69
CA HIS A 34 14.56 -12.21 8.08
C HIS A 34 13.27 -12.68 8.79
N ASN A 35 12.18 -11.91 8.68
CA ASN A 35 10.90 -12.18 9.32
C ASN A 35 9.75 -11.86 8.36
N GLY A 36 8.98 -12.88 8.00
CA GLY A 36 7.87 -12.76 7.04
C GLY A 36 6.79 -11.76 7.44
N GLN A 37 6.55 -11.59 8.75
CA GLN A 37 5.54 -10.65 9.26
C GLN A 37 6.00 -9.19 9.13
N GLN A 38 7.27 -8.92 9.42
CA GLN A 38 7.85 -7.59 9.26
C GLN A 38 7.99 -7.24 7.79
N ALA A 39 8.42 -8.20 6.96
CA ALA A 39 8.51 -8.05 5.51
C ALA A 39 7.20 -7.61 4.87
N ALA A 40 6.07 -8.20 5.28
CA ALA A 40 4.74 -7.85 4.78
C ALA A 40 4.32 -6.42 5.16
N LEU A 41 4.71 -5.95 6.35
CA LEU A 41 4.39 -4.62 6.84
C LEU A 41 5.41 -3.55 6.41
N PHE A 42 6.58 -3.93 5.89
CA PHE A 42 7.65 -3.02 5.51
C PHE A 42 7.40 -2.41 4.12
N LEU A 43 7.96 -3.00 3.06
CA LEU A 43 7.87 -2.44 1.71
C LEU A 43 6.46 -2.54 1.08
N PRO A 44 5.78 -3.71 1.12
CA PRO A 44 4.50 -3.87 0.45
C PRO A 44 3.41 -2.94 1.01
N HIS A 45 3.45 -2.69 2.33
CA HIS A 45 2.50 -1.82 3.02
C HIS A 45 2.60 -0.35 2.58
N GLY A 46 3.82 0.16 2.38
CA GLY A 46 4.02 1.55 1.96
C GLY A 46 3.48 1.80 0.55
N VAL A 47 3.76 0.92 -0.40
CA VAL A 47 3.22 1.03 -1.77
C VAL A 47 1.70 0.84 -1.77
N TYR A 48 1.18 -0.09 -0.95
CA TYR A 48 -0.25 -0.31 -0.81
C TYR A 48 -1.00 0.95 -0.37
N LEU A 49 -0.53 1.64 0.68
CA LEU A 49 -1.14 2.88 1.15
C LEU A 49 -1.10 3.98 0.09
N ALA A 50 0.02 4.13 -0.62
CA ALA A 50 0.14 5.11 -1.70
C ALA A 50 -0.89 4.85 -2.80
N LEU A 51 -1.00 3.60 -3.24
CA LEU A 51 -1.95 3.19 -4.27
C LEU A 51 -3.39 3.40 -3.80
N LEU A 52 -3.74 3.11 -2.54
CA LEU A 52 -5.10 3.35 -2.03
C LEU A 52 -5.52 4.83 -2.07
N ILE A 53 -4.57 5.73 -1.80
CA ILE A 53 -4.81 7.17 -1.79
C ILE A 53 -4.88 7.72 -3.22
N LEU A 54 -4.00 7.24 -4.11
CA LEU A 54 -3.89 7.71 -5.49
C LEU A 54 -4.96 7.14 -6.42
N LEU A 55 -5.32 5.85 -6.26
CA LEU A 55 -6.37 5.22 -7.05
C LEU A 55 -7.76 5.55 -6.51
N SER A 56 -8.72 5.62 -7.43
CA SER A 56 -10.14 5.78 -7.08
C SER A 56 -10.65 4.62 -6.20
N ARG A 57 -11.54 4.93 -5.25
CA ARG A 57 -12.21 3.96 -4.35
C ARG A 57 -12.80 2.75 -5.06
N ARG A 58 -13.17 2.89 -6.34
CA ARG A 58 -13.73 1.80 -7.15
C ARG A 58 -12.76 0.64 -7.35
N TYR A 59 -11.44 0.87 -7.33
CA TYR A 59 -10.42 -0.16 -7.52
C TYR A 59 -9.86 -0.71 -6.20
N TRP A 60 -10.37 -0.26 -5.04
CA TRP A 60 -9.94 -0.77 -3.74
C TRP A 60 -10.08 -2.30 -3.61
N PRO A 61 -11.17 -2.95 -4.05
CA PRO A 61 -11.28 -4.40 -3.98
C PRO A 61 -10.16 -5.08 -4.77
N ALA A 62 -9.83 -4.56 -5.95
CA ALA A 62 -8.76 -5.07 -6.80
C ALA A 62 -7.36 -4.91 -6.19
N LEU A 63 -7.20 -3.94 -5.29
CA LEU A 63 -5.95 -3.65 -4.60
C LEU A 63 -5.77 -4.49 -3.32
N VAL A 64 -6.89 -4.80 -2.64
CA VAL A 64 -6.94 -5.61 -1.41
C VAL A 64 -6.85 -7.11 -1.72
N LEU A 65 -7.44 -7.55 -2.84
CA LEU A 65 -7.52 -8.97 -3.22
C LEU A 65 -6.12 -9.63 -3.29
N PRO A 66 -5.13 -9.07 -4.01
CA PRO A 66 -3.82 -9.70 -4.16
C PRO A 66 -3.06 -9.83 -2.83
N PRO A 67 -2.92 -8.78 -1.99
CA PRO A 67 -2.29 -8.91 -0.67
C PRO A 67 -2.96 -9.96 0.21
N VAL A 68 -4.30 -10.03 0.23
CA VAL A 68 -5.02 -11.01 1.06
C VAL A 68 -4.76 -12.43 0.57
N LEU A 69 -4.85 -12.68 -0.75
CA LEU A 69 -4.54 -14.00 -1.32
C LEU A 69 -3.09 -14.41 -1.07
N MET A 70 -2.15 -13.49 -1.20
CA MET A 70 -0.73 -13.77 -0.97
C MET A 70 -0.45 -14.05 0.49
N LEU A 71 -1.02 -13.27 1.42
CA LEU A 71 -0.91 -13.53 2.84
C LEU A 71 -1.52 -14.89 3.24
N LEU A 72 -2.63 -15.29 2.61
CA LEU A 72 -3.21 -16.63 2.79
C LEU A 72 -2.26 -17.72 2.28
N TRP A 73 -1.66 -17.53 1.12
CA TRP A 73 -0.69 -18.47 0.54
C TRP A 73 0.56 -18.59 1.41
N LEU A 74 1.12 -17.47 1.85
CA LEU A 74 2.27 -17.39 2.76
C LEU A 74 2.02 -18.02 4.13
N HIS A 75 0.78 -17.93 4.63
CA HIS A 75 0.36 -18.66 5.83
C HIS A 75 0.32 -20.17 5.59
N GLY A 76 -0.13 -20.61 4.40
CA GLY A 76 -0.08 -22.01 3.98
C GLY A 76 1.35 -22.57 3.92
N GLU A 77 2.31 -21.77 3.47
CA GLU A 77 3.75 -22.09 3.43
C GLU A 77 4.45 -21.97 4.80
N GLN A 78 3.71 -21.73 5.90
CA GLN A 78 4.22 -21.56 7.28
C GLN A 78 5.24 -20.40 7.45
N LEU A 79 5.34 -19.50 6.48
CA LEU A 79 6.23 -18.33 6.52
C LEU A 79 5.64 -17.20 7.38
N LEU A 80 4.35 -17.28 7.72
CA LEU A 80 3.63 -16.35 8.59
C LEU A 80 3.03 -17.09 9.77
N ASN A 81 3.22 -16.54 10.97
CA ASN A 81 2.60 -17.06 12.18
C ASN A 81 1.28 -16.33 12.47
N GLY A 82 0.16 -16.99 12.18
CA GLY A 82 -1.18 -16.59 12.61
C GLY A 82 -1.98 -15.76 11.61
N TYR A 83 -3.30 -15.92 11.66
CA TYR A 83 -4.27 -15.32 10.73
C TYR A 83 -4.44 -13.80 10.87
N ILE A 84 -3.90 -13.20 11.92
CA ILE A 84 -4.16 -11.80 12.27
C ILE A 84 -3.46 -10.83 11.31
N LEU A 85 -2.40 -11.29 10.62
CA LEU A 85 -1.76 -10.51 9.57
C LEU A 85 -2.67 -10.30 8.34
N LEU A 86 -3.69 -11.15 8.14
CA LEU A 86 -4.70 -10.97 7.09
C LEU A 86 -5.55 -9.71 7.31
N ALA A 87 -5.60 -9.20 8.54
CA ALA A 87 -6.27 -7.95 8.84
C ALA A 87 -5.44 -6.71 8.45
N ALA A 88 -4.13 -6.83 8.24
CA ALA A 88 -3.27 -5.68 7.96
C ALA A 88 -3.69 -4.87 6.71
N PRO A 89 -4.04 -5.48 5.56
CA PRO A 89 -4.55 -4.75 4.40
C PRO A 89 -5.87 -4.02 4.68
N LEU A 90 -6.71 -4.57 5.58
CA LEU A 90 -7.99 -3.98 5.98
C LEU A 90 -7.79 -2.80 6.93
N ILE A 91 -6.86 -2.91 7.88
CA ILE A 91 -6.50 -1.83 8.81
C ILE A 91 -6.02 -0.60 8.02
N GLY A 92 -5.24 -0.79 6.95
CA GLY A 92 -4.76 0.29 6.08
C GLY A 92 -5.86 1.03 5.30
N LEU A 93 -7.06 0.46 5.14
CA LEU A 93 -8.17 1.11 4.44
C LEU A 93 -8.76 2.29 5.22
N LEU A 94 -8.76 2.21 6.56
CA LEU A 94 -9.28 3.28 7.42
C LEU A 94 -8.48 4.59 7.28
N PRO A 95 -7.16 4.62 7.52
CA PRO A 95 -6.37 5.84 7.37
C PRO A 95 -6.34 6.30 5.91
N ALA A 96 -6.26 5.38 4.93
CA ALA A 96 -6.30 5.74 3.52
C ALA A 96 -7.64 6.38 3.10
N GLY A 97 -8.76 5.92 3.68
CA GLY A 97 -10.09 6.48 3.42
C GLY A 97 -10.22 7.93 3.89
N LEU A 98 -9.73 8.21 5.09
CA LEU A 98 -9.66 9.58 5.64
C LEU A 98 -8.74 10.45 4.79
N ALA A 99 -7.54 9.96 4.48
CA ALA A 99 -6.56 10.65 3.63
C ALA A 99 -7.14 11.04 2.28
N GLN A 100 -7.88 10.13 1.63
CA GLN A 100 -8.49 10.38 0.32
C GLN A 100 -9.61 11.43 0.37
N GLN A 101 -10.36 11.55 1.47
CA GLN A 101 -11.35 12.63 1.65
C GLN A 101 -10.67 14.00 1.69
N PHE A 102 -9.54 14.08 2.39
CA PHE A 102 -8.76 15.31 2.48
C PHE A 102 -7.91 15.59 1.22
N TRP A 103 -7.58 14.56 0.44
CA TRP A 103 -6.77 14.66 -0.78
C TRP A 103 -7.34 15.66 -1.80
N HIS A 104 -8.66 15.69 -1.97
CA HIS A 104 -9.32 16.62 -2.89
C HIS A 104 -9.35 18.06 -2.36
N ARG A 105 -9.23 18.26 -1.05
CA ARG A 105 -9.31 19.57 -0.40
C ARG A 105 -7.97 20.31 -0.40
N PHE A 106 -6.86 19.60 -0.56
CA PHE A 106 -5.51 20.16 -0.52
C PHE A 106 -4.87 20.23 -1.93
N PRO A 107 -4.84 21.42 -2.57
CA PRO A 107 -4.26 21.58 -3.90
C PRO A 107 -2.72 21.69 -3.87
N LEU A 108 -2.13 22.07 -2.73
CA LEU A 108 -0.69 22.33 -2.61
C LEU A 108 0.11 21.04 -2.46
N TYR A 109 1.26 20.99 -3.13
CA TYR A 109 2.17 19.84 -3.15
C TYR A 109 2.63 19.41 -1.75
N TRP A 110 3.10 20.36 -0.94
CA TRP A 110 3.59 20.08 0.42
C TRP A 110 2.50 19.57 1.36
N GLN A 111 1.26 20.06 1.21
CA GLN A 111 0.12 19.60 2.00
C GLN A 111 -0.25 18.15 1.70
N ARG A 112 -0.09 17.70 0.46
CA ARG A 112 -0.28 16.29 0.09
C ARG A 112 0.82 15.41 0.69
N LEU A 113 2.06 15.88 0.69
CA LEU A 113 3.18 15.14 1.27
C LEU A 113 3.01 14.99 2.79
N THR A 114 2.61 16.04 3.50
CA THR A 114 2.32 15.95 4.94
C THR A 114 1.11 15.07 5.24
N LEU A 115 0.08 15.09 4.39
CA LEU A 115 -1.06 14.19 4.49
C LEU A 115 -0.66 12.72 4.29
N LEU A 116 0.19 12.40 3.31
CA LEU A 116 0.71 11.05 3.12
C LEU A 116 1.50 10.59 4.35
N LEU A 117 2.38 11.43 4.88
CA LEU A 117 3.14 11.14 6.10
C LEU A 117 2.22 10.93 7.31
N ALA A 118 1.22 11.78 7.51
CA ALA A 118 0.25 11.63 8.59
C ALA A 118 -0.54 10.32 8.46
N THR A 119 -0.90 9.95 7.24
CA THR A 119 -1.63 8.70 6.95
C THR A 119 -0.78 7.47 7.25
N VAL A 120 0.49 7.50 6.87
CA VAL A 120 1.45 6.44 7.19
C VAL A 120 1.63 6.32 8.69
N THR A 121 1.84 7.43 9.41
CA THR A 121 1.99 7.43 10.87
C THR A 121 0.75 6.85 11.54
N ALA A 122 -0.45 7.28 11.14
CA ALA A 122 -1.70 6.75 11.66
C ALA A 122 -1.85 5.24 11.37
N SER A 123 -1.51 4.80 10.16
CA SER A 123 -1.55 3.39 9.79
C SER A 123 -0.54 2.55 10.58
N ALA A 124 0.67 3.06 10.82
CA ALA A 124 1.70 2.36 11.58
C ALA A 124 1.31 2.23 13.05
N LEU A 125 0.74 3.28 13.65
CA LEU A 125 0.21 3.24 15.01
C LEU A 125 -0.96 2.25 15.13
N LEU A 126 -1.91 2.26 14.18
CA LEU A 126 -3.02 1.31 14.15
C LEU A 126 -2.55 -0.14 13.99
N ASN A 127 -1.64 -0.39 13.05
CA ASN A 127 -1.04 -1.72 12.87
C ASN A 127 -0.33 -2.17 14.15
N THR A 128 0.42 -1.28 14.81
CA THR A 128 1.09 -1.62 16.07
C THR A 128 0.09 -1.91 17.19
N ALA A 129 -0.91 -1.05 17.37
CA ALA A 129 -1.91 -1.18 18.43
C ALA A 129 -2.78 -2.45 18.25
N LEU A 130 -3.19 -2.75 17.01
CA LEU A 130 -4.11 -3.86 16.73
C LEU A 130 -3.39 -5.20 16.55
N LEU A 131 -2.16 -5.23 16.05
CA LEU A 131 -1.41 -6.46 15.82
C LEU A 131 -0.48 -6.83 16.98
N SER A 132 0.02 -5.87 17.77
CA SER A 132 0.92 -6.17 18.91
C SER A 132 0.36 -7.11 19.98
N PRO A 133 -0.95 -7.14 20.33
CA PRO A 133 -1.44 -8.04 21.38
C PRO A 133 -1.41 -9.50 20.94
N PHE A 134 -1.30 -9.76 19.64
CA PHE A 134 -1.55 -11.08 19.05
C PHE A 134 -0.36 -11.66 18.30
N VAL A 135 0.68 -10.86 18.06
CA VAL A 135 1.89 -11.31 17.37
C VAL A 135 3.01 -11.44 18.39
N LYS A 136 3.68 -12.60 18.41
CA LYS A 136 4.82 -12.89 19.31
C LYS A 136 6.06 -12.03 19.07
N SER A 137 6.05 -11.18 18.04
CA SER A 137 7.15 -10.26 17.71
C SER A 137 7.06 -8.96 18.51
N PRO A 138 8.17 -8.31 18.84
CA PRO A 138 8.16 -7.03 19.55
C PRO A 138 7.31 -5.99 18.82
N ALA A 139 6.31 -5.43 19.51
CA ALA A 139 5.40 -4.41 18.99
C ALA A 139 6.15 -3.26 18.30
N MET A 140 7.27 -2.83 18.91
CA MET A 140 8.15 -1.80 18.40
C MET A 140 8.71 -2.12 17.00
N MET A 141 9.08 -3.37 16.72
CA MET A 141 9.62 -3.75 15.41
C MET A 141 8.55 -3.77 14.32
N LEU A 142 7.32 -4.20 14.65
CA LEU A 142 6.20 -4.17 13.71
C LEU A 142 5.84 -2.73 13.34
N GLY A 143 5.78 -1.84 14.34
CA GLY A 143 5.52 -0.42 14.13
C GLY A 143 6.62 0.26 13.34
N LEU A 144 7.88 0.01 13.69
CA LEU A 144 9.03 0.56 12.97
C LEU A 144 9.07 0.07 11.52
N ALA A 145 8.83 -1.22 11.25
CA ALA A 145 8.76 -1.72 9.88
C ALA A 145 7.64 -1.03 9.08
N SER A 146 6.42 -0.94 9.65
CA SER A 146 5.30 -0.26 8.99
C SER A 146 5.56 1.23 8.75
N PHE A 147 6.18 1.90 9.71
CA PHE A 147 6.52 3.32 9.62
C PHE A 147 7.62 3.58 8.60
N THR A 148 8.74 2.86 8.68
CA THR A 148 9.92 3.10 7.82
C THR A 148 9.62 2.77 6.36
N GLY A 149 8.96 1.64 6.09
CA GLY A 149 8.55 1.29 4.73
C GLY A 149 7.49 2.24 4.18
N GLY A 150 6.53 2.65 5.03
CA GLY A 150 5.50 3.62 4.66
C GLY A 150 6.05 5.01 4.35
N VAL A 151 6.90 5.56 5.21
CA VAL A 151 7.42 6.93 5.07
C VAL A 151 8.33 7.05 3.86
N LEU A 152 9.05 5.99 3.49
CA LEU A 152 9.90 6.00 2.30
C LEU A 152 9.08 5.81 1.03
N LEU A 153 8.27 4.76 0.95
CA LEU A 153 7.64 4.35 -0.31
C LEU A 153 6.40 5.17 -0.65
N THR A 154 5.64 5.65 0.34
CA THR A 154 4.42 6.41 0.07
C THR A 154 4.69 7.71 -0.70
N PRO A 155 5.61 8.59 -0.26
CA PRO A 155 5.97 9.79 -1.02
C PRO A 155 6.73 9.44 -2.31
N PHE A 156 7.54 8.38 -2.33
CA PHE A 156 8.25 7.97 -3.54
C PHE A 156 7.29 7.55 -4.67
N VAL A 157 6.27 6.73 -4.36
CA VAL A 157 5.23 6.35 -5.33
C VAL A 157 4.42 7.57 -5.77
N TYR A 158 4.15 8.51 -4.86
CA TYR A 158 3.51 9.77 -5.21
C TYR A 158 4.34 10.62 -6.18
N LEU A 159 5.66 10.70 -5.97
CA LEU A 159 6.58 11.39 -6.87
C LEU A 159 6.59 10.78 -8.26
N ILE A 160 6.66 9.45 -8.37
CA ILE A 160 6.55 8.76 -9.65
C ILE A 160 5.23 9.08 -10.34
N PHE A 161 4.12 9.06 -9.58
CA PHE A 161 2.81 9.39 -10.12
C PHE A 161 2.73 10.82 -10.67
N GLU A 162 3.23 11.81 -9.92
CA GLU A 162 3.28 13.20 -10.38
C GLU A 162 4.21 13.34 -11.60
N PHE A 163 5.36 12.65 -11.62
CA PHE A 163 6.27 12.66 -12.77
C PHE A 163 5.60 12.10 -14.02
N LEU A 164 4.97 10.93 -13.94
CA LEU A 164 4.24 10.32 -15.06
C LEU A 164 3.09 11.22 -15.54
N ARG A 165 2.40 11.87 -14.60
CA ARG A 165 1.31 12.80 -14.89
C ARG A 165 1.81 14.06 -15.61
N GLN A 166 2.96 14.59 -15.20
CA GLN A 166 3.60 15.72 -15.86
C GLN A 166 4.07 15.33 -17.26
N GLN A 167 4.78 14.21 -17.41
CA GLN A 167 5.24 13.72 -18.71
C GLN A 167 4.07 13.51 -19.69
N HIS A 168 2.96 12.92 -19.22
CA HIS A 168 1.76 12.78 -20.06
C HIS A 168 1.18 14.13 -20.49
N ARG A 169 1.23 15.15 -19.62
CA ARG A 169 0.81 16.52 -19.97
C ARG A 169 1.78 17.18 -20.96
N TYR A 170 3.09 17.01 -20.80
CA TYR A 170 4.09 17.54 -21.72
C TYR A 170 3.94 16.93 -23.12
N HIS A 171 3.79 15.61 -23.23
CA HIS A 171 3.50 14.95 -24.51
C HIS A 171 2.17 15.42 -25.13
N LEU A 172 1.12 15.63 -24.34
CA LEU A 172 -0.16 16.15 -24.86
C LEU A 172 -0.06 17.61 -25.34
N LEU A 173 0.88 18.38 -24.81
CA LEU A 173 1.11 19.78 -25.19
C LEU A 173 2.13 19.92 -26.35
N GLY A 174 2.71 18.83 -26.83
CA GLY A 174 3.66 18.84 -27.96
C GLY A 174 4.92 19.66 -27.71
N LEU A 175 5.31 19.81 -26.43
CA LEU A 175 6.56 20.46 -26.02
C LEU A 175 7.64 19.39 -25.85
N ASP A 176 7.99 18.73 -26.96
CA ASP A 176 9.20 17.91 -27.10
C ASP A 176 10.21 18.67 -27.96
#